data_AF-X1RJW7-F1
#
_entry.id   AF-X1RJW7-F1
#
_cell.length_a   1.000
_cell.length_b   1.000
_cell.length_c   1.000
_cell.angle_alpha   90.00
_cell.angle_beta   90.00
_cell.angle_gamma   90.00
#
_symmetry.space_group_name_H-M   'P 1'
#
loop_
_entity.id
_entity.type
_entity.pdbx_description
1 polymer ?
#
loop_
_entity_poly.entity_id
_entity_poly.type
_entity_poly.pdbx_seq_one_letter_code
_entity_poly.pdbx_strand_id
1 'polypeptide(L)'
;SSDYAVSKLDAERRLIALSNDGIIRNLVILRLAPVYDRDWSFNFDRRVLAPFRMAYIRFGSGLQRMSALARPNLVDFIEFLIHRLRRLTQIKIFNVCDADPYEFNTIIRVFKKSGIRPNRPVISVPLPAVWLATRIAGSLFFNKPPHAITTKHENPPLPPFSKGGISYKKEWIHSCYDKLASDLVFDNEKMLGTGFRPVHSLETIFLS
;
A
#
# COMPACT_ATOMS: atom_id res chain seq x y z
N SER A 1 0.55 -9.51 10.47
CA SER A 1 1.17 -8.34 9.78
C SER A 1 2.50 -8.79 9.18
N SER A 2 3.01 -8.16 8.11
CA SER A 2 4.33 -8.51 7.55
C SER A 2 5.48 -7.90 8.37
N ASP A 3 6.63 -8.57 8.45
CA ASP A 3 7.82 -8.07 9.17
C ASP A 3 8.22 -6.65 8.74
N TYR A 4 8.02 -6.34 7.46
CA TYR A 4 8.22 -5.01 6.89
C TYR A 4 7.31 -3.93 7.52
N ALA A 5 6.03 -4.24 7.76
CA ALA A 5 5.10 -3.29 8.37
C ALA A 5 5.44 -3.07 9.85
N VAL A 6 5.89 -4.12 10.55
CA VAL A 6 6.36 -4.05 11.94
C VAL A 6 7.60 -3.17 12.03
N SER A 7 8.58 -3.36 11.15
CA SER A 7 9.81 -2.55 11.11
C SER A 7 9.53 -1.06 10.87
N LYS A 8 8.59 -0.71 9.97
CA LYS A 8 8.18 0.68 9.76
C LYS A 8 7.54 1.31 10.99
N LEU A 9 6.68 0.55 11.68
CA LEU A 9 6.02 1.02 12.89
C LEU A 9 7.02 1.22 14.04
N ASP A 10 8.00 0.32 14.16
CA ASP A 10 9.07 0.44 15.15
C ASP A 10 9.96 1.67 14.89
N ALA A 11 10.35 1.88 13.63
CA ALA A 11 11.11 3.07 13.24
C ALA A 11 10.34 4.37 13.56
N GLU A 12 9.04 4.41 13.27
CA GLU A 12 8.19 5.56 13.62
C GLU A 12 8.16 5.82 15.13
N ARG A 13 7.93 4.77 15.93
CA ARG A 13 7.93 4.85 17.40
C ARG A 13 9.25 5.36 17.94
N ARG A 14 10.36 4.90 17.38
CA ARG A 14 11.71 5.32 17.80
C ARG A 14 11.98 6.78 17.49
N LEU A 15 11.55 7.28 16.32
CA LEU A 15 11.67 8.70 15.99
C LEU A 15 10.84 9.57 16.94
N ILE A 16 9.63 9.14 17.29
CA ILE A 16 8.76 9.83 18.26
C ILE A 16 9.43 9.87 19.63
N ALA A 17 10.00 8.76 20.11
CA ALA A 17 10.71 8.71 21.39
C ALA A 17 11.88 9.70 21.42
N LEU A 18 12.73 9.72 20.38
CA LEU A 18 13.84 10.67 20.28
C LEU A 18 13.39 12.13 20.27
N SER A 19 12.21 12.42 19.70
CA SER A 19 11.66 13.78 19.71
C SER A 19 11.07 14.15 21.07
N ASN A 20 10.40 13.23 21.76
CA ASN A 20 9.92 13.42 23.13
C ASN A 20 11.07 13.63 24.13
N ASP A 21 12.21 12.96 23.91
CA ASP A 21 13.43 13.13 24.71
C ASP A 21 14.17 14.44 24.39
N GLY A 22 13.66 15.26 23.46
CA GLY A 22 14.25 16.54 23.07
C GLY A 22 15.50 16.45 22.20
N ILE A 23 15.90 15.23 21.79
CA ILE A 23 17.04 14.98 20.90
C ILE A 23 16.71 15.49 19.49
N ILE A 24 15.49 15.23 19.00
CA ILE A 24 14.98 15.74 17.73
C ILE A 24 13.94 16.83 18.00
N ARG A 25 14.26 18.08 17.67
CA ARG A 25 13.39 19.23 17.98
C ARG A 25 12.24 19.42 17.00
N ASN A 26 12.45 19.15 15.72
CA ASN A 26 11.45 19.31 14.66
C ASN A 26 11.32 18.01 13.89
N LEU A 27 10.25 17.26 14.15
CA LEU A 27 10.00 15.97 13.51
C LEU A 27 8.71 16.02 12.71
N VAL A 28 8.81 15.75 11.41
CA VAL A 28 7.66 15.51 10.54
C VAL A 28 7.78 14.11 9.95
N ILE A 29 6.73 13.31 10.10
CA ILE A 29 6.64 11.94 9.57
C ILE A 29 5.56 11.91 8.50
N LEU A 30 5.94 11.47 7.31
CA LEU A 30 5.02 11.31 6.18
C LEU A 30 4.71 9.83 5.97
N ARG A 31 3.45 9.45 6.19
CA ARG A 31 2.90 8.13 5.85
C ARG A 31 2.34 8.20 4.44
N LEU A 32 3.12 7.70 3.48
CA LEU A 32 2.77 7.80 2.07
C LEU A 32 1.77 6.72 1.68
N ALA A 33 0.69 7.13 1.00
CA ALA A 33 -0.07 6.22 0.16
C ALA A 33 0.82 5.67 -0.97
N PRO A 34 0.42 4.57 -1.64
CA PRO A 34 1.14 4.06 -2.79
C PRO A 34 1.41 5.16 -3.84
N VAL A 35 2.69 5.49 -3.99
CA VAL A 35 3.13 6.53 -4.92
C VAL A 35 3.08 5.99 -6.34
N TYR A 36 2.59 6.82 -7.25
CA TYR A 36 2.55 6.52 -8.67
C TYR A 36 3.01 7.70 -9.52
N ASP A 37 3.38 7.36 -10.74
CA ASP A 37 3.70 8.27 -11.82
C ASP A 37 3.37 7.59 -13.16
N ARG A 38 3.51 8.32 -14.28
CA ARG A 38 3.27 7.83 -15.64
C ARG A 38 4.04 6.54 -15.93
N ASP A 39 5.32 6.52 -15.55
CA ASP A 39 6.22 5.39 -15.79
C ASP A 39 6.19 4.35 -14.65
N TRP A 40 5.67 4.72 -13.48
CA TRP A 40 5.69 3.87 -12.29
C TRP A 40 4.31 3.72 -11.67
N SER A 41 3.64 2.61 -11.98
CA SER A 41 2.27 2.31 -11.52
C SER A 41 2.14 0.95 -10.83
N PHE A 42 3.25 0.40 -10.30
CA PHE A 42 3.32 -0.99 -9.83
C PHE A 42 2.21 -1.38 -8.83
N ASN A 43 1.85 -0.48 -7.92
CA ASN A 43 0.79 -0.75 -6.93
C ASN A 43 -0.61 -0.86 -7.55
N PHE A 44 -0.87 -0.12 -8.61
CA PHE A 44 -2.09 -0.25 -9.41
C PHE A 44 -2.03 -1.52 -10.25
N ASP A 45 -0.93 -1.75 -10.96
CA ASP A 45 -0.72 -2.92 -11.82
C ASP A 45 -1.05 -4.22 -11.05
N ARG A 46 -0.56 -4.37 -9.81
CA ARG A 46 -0.82 -5.56 -8.98
C ARG A 46 -2.30 -5.79 -8.62
N ARG A 47 -3.14 -4.76 -8.73
CA ARG A 47 -4.56 -4.80 -8.33
C ARG A 47 -5.50 -4.93 -9.52
N VAL A 48 -5.11 -4.34 -10.65
CA VAL A 48 -5.98 -4.27 -11.84
C VAL A 48 -5.45 -5.04 -13.05
N LEU A 49 -4.23 -5.58 -13.01
CA LEU A 49 -3.68 -6.41 -14.09
C LEU A 49 -3.48 -7.86 -13.65
N ALA A 50 -3.77 -8.77 -14.57
CA ALA A 50 -3.43 -10.17 -14.45
C ALA A 50 -1.91 -10.38 -14.46
N PRO A 51 -1.42 -11.53 -13.96
CA PRO A 51 -0.04 -11.96 -14.16
C PRO A 51 0.39 -11.78 -15.62
N PHE A 52 1.64 -11.33 -15.82
CA PHE A 52 2.19 -11.03 -17.14
C PHE A 52 1.42 -9.96 -17.95
N ARG A 53 0.54 -9.19 -17.30
CA ARG A 53 -0.24 -8.09 -17.92
C ARG A 53 -1.11 -8.54 -19.11
N MET A 54 -1.58 -9.80 -19.08
CA MET A 54 -2.35 -10.40 -20.18
C MET A 54 -3.78 -9.86 -20.29
N ALA A 55 -4.38 -9.44 -19.16
CA ALA A 55 -5.72 -8.93 -19.06
C ALA A 55 -5.82 -7.91 -17.91
N TYR A 56 -6.86 -7.09 -17.91
CA TYR A 56 -7.28 -6.39 -16.71
C TYR A 56 -8.11 -7.34 -15.85
N ILE A 57 -7.92 -7.32 -14.53
CA ILE A 57 -8.73 -8.07 -13.58
C ILE A 57 -9.59 -7.09 -12.78
N ARG A 58 -10.88 -7.39 -12.70
CA ARG A 58 -11.84 -6.70 -11.85
C ARG A 58 -12.36 -7.67 -10.80
N PHE A 59 -11.96 -7.48 -9.54
CA PHE A 59 -12.47 -8.27 -8.43
C PHE A 59 -13.81 -7.70 -7.93
N GLY A 60 -14.84 -8.54 -7.85
CA GLY A 60 -16.18 -8.10 -7.45
C GLY A 60 -16.75 -7.04 -8.39
N SER A 61 -17.29 -5.95 -7.82
CA SER A 61 -17.87 -4.83 -8.57
C SER A 61 -16.82 -3.89 -9.19
N GLY A 62 -15.59 -3.89 -8.67
CA GLY A 62 -14.57 -2.91 -9.02
C GLY A 62 -14.75 -1.53 -8.38
N LEU A 63 -15.73 -1.38 -7.49
CA LEU A 63 -16.02 -0.13 -6.76
C LEU A 63 -15.14 0.07 -5.55
N GLN A 64 -14.37 -0.94 -5.14
CA GLN A 64 -13.43 -0.81 -4.05
C GLN A 64 -12.41 0.30 -4.33
N ARG A 65 -12.10 1.07 -3.30
CA ARG A 65 -11.33 2.31 -3.38
C ARG A 65 -9.94 2.15 -2.79
N MET A 66 -9.01 2.92 -3.30
CA MET A 66 -7.63 2.95 -2.85
C MET A 66 -7.13 4.39 -2.84
N SER A 67 -6.61 4.84 -1.70
CA SER A 67 -5.80 6.05 -1.66
C SER A 67 -4.50 5.80 -2.41
N ALA A 68 -4.10 6.77 -3.22
CA ALA A 68 -2.84 6.77 -3.95
C ALA A 68 -2.22 8.16 -3.86
N LEU A 69 -0.97 8.31 -4.28
CA LEU A 69 -0.27 9.58 -4.26
C LEU A 69 0.48 9.81 -5.58
N ALA A 70 0.08 10.82 -6.33
CA ALA A 70 0.83 11.24 -7.51
C ALA A 70 2.21 11.75 -7.06
N ARG A 71 3.27 11.35 -7.78
CA ARG A 71 4.64 11.80 -7.49
C ARG A 71 4.75 13.33 -7.45
N PRO A 72 4.17 14.11 -8.38
CA PRO A 72 4.24 15.57 -8.31
C PRO A 72 3.57 16.14 -7.04
N ASN A 73 2.40 15.64 -6.64
CA ASN A 73 1.75 16.06 -5.39
C ASN A 73 2.62 15.81 -4.15
N LEU A 74 3.39 14.73 -4.13
CA LEU A 74 4.33 14.46 -3.04
C LEU A 74 5.44 15.52 -2.98
N VAL A 75 6.02 15.86 -4.14
CA VAL A 75 7.06 16.91 -4.24
C VAL A 75 6.48 18.24 -3.77
N ASP A 76 5.33 18.63 -4.31
CA ASP A 76 4.64 19.89 -3.96
C ASP A 76 4.34 19.94 -2.46
N PHE A 77 3.92 18.83 -1.85
CA PHE A 77 3.64 18.79 -0.42
C PHE A 77 4.91 18.92 0.44
N ILE A 78 6.01 18.28 0.03
CA ILE A 78 7.30 18.41 0.71
C ILE A 78 7.79 19.86 0.64
N GLU A 79 7.72 20.49 -0.55
CA GLU A 79 8.08 21.89 -0.72
C GLU A 79 7.20 22.81 0.14
N PHE A 80 5.88 22.60 0.10
CA PHE A 80 4.92 23.31 0.94
C PHE A 80 5.26 23.21 2.43
N LEU A 81 5.62 22.02 2.90
CA LEU A 81 6.04 21.80 4.28
C LEU A 81 7.34 22.52 4.60
N ILE A 82 8.37 22.45 3.74
CA ILE A 82 9.67 23.12 3.96
C ILE A 82 9.50 24.63 4.10
N HIS A 83 8.66 25.24 3.27
CA HIS A 83 8.38 26.68 3.36
C HIS A 83 7.66 27.08 4.65
N ARG A 84 6.83 26.19 5.22
CA ARG A 84 6.08 26.43 6.47
C ARG A 84 6.76 25.90 7.73
N LEU A 85 7.78 25.05 7.60
CA LEU A 85 8.46 24.33 8.67
C LEU A 85 9.11 25.25 9.70
N ARG A 86 9.47 26.49 9.33
CA ARG A 86 9.96 27.51 10.26
C ARG A 86 8.97 27.86 11.39
N ARG A 87 7.70 27.50 11.28
CA ARG A 87 6.64 27.73 12.28
C ARG A 87 6.17 26.45 13.00
N LEU A 88 6.75 25.30 12.68
CA LEU A 88 6.31 24.02 13.24
C LEU A 88 7.21 23.64 14.42
N THR A 89 6.71 23.80 15.64
CA THR A 89 7.43 23.47 16.89
C THR A 89 6.98 22.15 17.52
N GLN A 90 6.33 21.27 16.75
CA GLN A 90 5.75 20.02 17.27
C GLN A 90 5.91 18.86 16.28
N ILE A 91 5.92 17.65 16.84
CA ILE A 91 5.85 16.40 16.07
C ILE A 91 4.57 16.41 15.23
N LYS A 92 4.70 16.24 13.92
CA LYS A 92 3.53 16.12 13.01
C LYS A 92 3.63 14.86 12.18
N ILE A 93 2.55 14.09 12.17
CA ILE A 93 2.41 12.89 11.35
C ILE A 93 1.28 13.13 10.36
N PHE A 94 1.59 13.00 9.07
CA PHE A 94 0.63 13.19 7.97
C PHE A 94 0.48 11.90 7.18
N ASN A 95 -0.76 11.47 6.94
CA ASN A 95 -1.03 10.55 5.83
C ASN A 95 -1.11 11.39 4.55
N VAL A 96 -0.25 11.07 3.58
CA VAL A 96 -0.12 11.84 2.35
C VAL A 96 -0.71 11.02 1.21
N CYS A 97 -1.74 11.56 0.57
CA CYS A 97 -2.37 10.99 -0.61
C CYS A 97 -2.95 12.10 -1.49
N ASP A 98 -3.43 11.73 -2.65
CA ASP A 98 -4.21 12.62 -3.51
C ASP A 98 -5.52 13.05 -2.82
N ALA A 99 -6.23 14.00 -3.42
CA ALA A 99 -7.45 14.56 -2.84
C ALA A 99 -8.50 13.47 -2.56
N ASP A 100 -8.71 12.58 -3.54
CA ASP A 100 -9.73 11.54 -3.50
C ASP A 100 -9.12 10.14 -3.72
N PRO A 101 -9.64 9.11 -3.03
CA PRO A 101 -9.26 7.74 -3.33
C PRO A 101 -9.95 7.23 -4.60
N TYR A 102 -9.24 6.40 -5.36
CA TYR A 102 -9.64 5.92 -6.67
C TYR A 102 -10.29 4.54 -6.63
N GLU A 103 -11.40 4.38 -7.33
CA GLU A 103 -12.01 3.08 -7.61
C GLU A 103 -11.15 2.27 -8.60
N PHE A 104 -11.16 0.94 -8.46
CA PHE A 104 -10.45 0.08 -9.41
C PHE A 104 -10.99 0.19 -10.83
N ASN A 105 -12.31 0.39 -10.99
CA ASN A 105 -12.92 0.66 -12.29
C ASN A 105 -12.38 1.95 -12.94
N THR A 106 -12.14 2.99 -12.15
CA THR A 106 -11.53 4.24 -12.62
C THR A 106 -10.10 4.01 -13.06
N ILE A 107 -9.31 3.27 -12.27
CA ILE A 107 -7.93 2.92 -12.61
C ILE A 107 -7.86 2.17 -13.95
N ILE A 108 -8.67 1.12 -14.12
CA ILE A 108 -8.75 0.34 -15.38
C ILE A 108 -9.11 1.26 -16.55
N ARG A 109 -10.12 2.12 -16.37
CA ARG A 109 -10.59 3.04 -17.41
C ARG A 109 -9.50 4.00 -17.86
N VAL A 110 -8.78 4.61 -16.92
CA VAL A 110 -7.69 5.55 -17.22
C VAL A 110 -6.53 4.84 -17.90
N PHE A 111 -6.14 3.63 -17.46
CA PHE A 111 -5.09 2.85 -18.10
C PHE A 111 -5.43 2.45 -19.54
N LYS A 112 -6.69 2.11 -19.81
CA LYS A 112 -7.15 1.81 -21.17
C LYS A 112 -7.16 3.06 -22.06
N LYS A 113 -7.51 4.22 -21.50
CA LYS A 113 -7.56 5.50 -22.24
C LYS A 113 -6.18 6.10 -22.51
N SER A 114 -5.22 5.92 -21.60
CA SER A 114 -3.91 6.56 -21.71
C SER A 114 -3.01 5.99 -22.81
N GLY A 115 -3.30 4.77 -23.29
CA GLY A 115 -2.41 4.06 -24.23
C GLY A 115 -1.08 3.59 -23.62
N ILE A 116 -0.79 3.94 -22.36
CA ILE A 116 0.43 3.53 -21.64
C ILE A 116 0.44 2.04 -21.31
N ARG A 117 -0.75 1.43 -21.27
CA ARG A 117 -0.94 -0.01 -21.09
C ARG A 117 -1.70 -0.56 -22.28
N PRO A 118 -1.38 -1.80 -22.73
CA PRO A 118 -2.08 -2.39 -23.87
C PRO A 118 -3.58 -2.48 -23.57
N ASN A 119 -4.40 -2.20 -24.58
CA ASN A 119 -5.83 -2.36 -24.49
C ASN A 119 -6.17 -3.86 -24.46
N ARG A 120 -6.43 -4.38 -23.26
CA ARG A 120 -6.70 -5.80 -23.00
C ARG A 120 -8.15 -5.99 -22.51
N PRO A 121 -8.71 -7.20 -22.64
CA PRO A 121 -10.02 -7.50 -22.06
C PRO A 121 -10.01 -7.33 -20.54
N VAL A 122 -11.19 -7.04 -19.98
CA VAL A 122 -11.40 -6.97 -18.52
C VAL A 122 -12.09 -8.25 -18.08
N ILE A 123 -11.41 -9.05 -17.27
CA ILE A 123 -11.93 -10.29 -16.69
C ILE A 123 -12.50 -9.97 -15.32
N SER A 124 -13.78 -10.26 -15.12
CA SER A 124 -14.45 -10.08 -13.83
C SER A 124 -14.33 -11.35 -13.01
N VAL A 125 -13.78 -11.23 -11.80
CA VAL A 125 -13.59 -12.33 -10.86
C VAL A 125 -14.50 -12.11 -9.65
N PRO A 126 -15.51 -12.97 -9.44
CA PRO A 126 -16.39 -12.88 -8.27
C PRO A 126 -15.58 -13.02 -6.98
N LEU A 127 -15.90 -12.24 -5.94
CA LEU A 127 -15.23 -12.35 -4.64
C LEU A 127 -15.30 -13.77 -4.03
N PRO A 128 -16.40 -14.53 -4.16
CA PRO A 128 -16.41 -15.93 -3.71
C PRO A 128 -15.36 -16.81 -4.39
N ALA A 129 -15.05 -16.55 -5.67
CA ALA A 129 -14.00 -17.28 -6.38
C ALA A 129 -12.62 -16.93 -5.84
N VAL A 130 -12.36 -15.66 -5.49
CA VAL A 130 -11.13 -15.24 -4.81
C VAL A 130 -10.98 -15.93 -3.47
N TRP A 131 -12.05 -15.95 -2.67
CA TRP A 131 -12.07 -16.62 -1.37
C TRP A 131 -11.79 -18.12 -1.47
N LEU A 132 -12.38 -18.79 -2.46
CA LEU A 132 -12.14 -20.21 -2.70
C LEU A 132 -10.68 -20.45 -3.13
N ALA A 133 -10.16 -19.63 -4.05
CA ALA A 133 -8.78 -19.72 -4.52
C ALA A 133 -7.76 -19.51 -3.38
N THR A 134 -7.97 -18.52 -2.51
CA THR A 134 -7.08 -18.28 -1.35
C THR A 134 -7.15 -19.41 -0.33
N ARG A 135 -8.32 -20.04 -0.14
CA ARG A 135 -8.48 -21.25 0.69
C ARG A 135 -7.72 -22.45 0.13
N ILE A 136 -7.84 -22.72 -1.17
CA ILE A 136 -7.13 -23.82 -1.85
C ILE A 136 -5.62 -23.58 -1.76
N ALA A 137 -5.16 -22.38 -2.11
CA ALA A 137 -3.74 -22.00 -2.02
C ALA A 137 -3.21 -22.17 -0.60
N GLY A 138 -3.92 -21.67 0.41
CA GLY A 138 -3.54 -21.86 1.80
C GLY A 138 -3.45 -23.34 2.20
N SER A 139 -4.26 -24.21 1.62
CA SER A 139 -4.15 -25.67 1.88
C SER A 139 -2.95 -26.31 1.20
N LEU A 140 -2.51 -25.85 0.03
CA LEU A 140 -1.33 -26.40 -0.65
C LEU A 140 0.00 -25.90 -0.07
N PHE A 141 0.08 -24.61 0.28
CA PHE A 141 1.34 -24.01 0.75
C PHE A 141 1.64 -24.24 2.23
N PHE A 142 0.62 -24.43 3.07
CA PHE A 142 0.79 -24.65 4.52
C PHE A 142 0.64 -26.12 4.94
N ASN A 143 0.49 -27.07 4.01
CA ASN A 143 0.51 -28.51 4.28
C ASN A 143 1.88 -29.18 4.04
N LYS A 144 2.92 -28.43 3.61
CA LYS A 144 4.28 -28.98 3.55
C LYS A 144 4.95 -28.84 4.92
N PRO A 145 5.36 -29.94 5.59
CA PRO A 145 6.22 -29.82 6.76
C PRO A 145 7.55 -29.17 6.33
N PRO A 146 8.19 -28.37 7.20
CA PRO A 146 9.51 -27.84 6.91
C PRO A 146 10.47 -29.03 6.73
N HIS A 147 10.91 -29.27 5.50
CA HIS A 147 12.09 -30.10 5.29
C HIS A 147 13.25 -29.39 5.97
N ALA A 148 13.82 -30.04 6.99
CA ALA A 148 15.02 -29.60 7.66
C ALA A 148 16.14 -29.43 6.64
N ILE A 149 16.49 -28.17 6.35
CA ILE A 149 17.74 -27.84 5.67
C ILE A 149 18.79 -27.80 6.77
N THR A 150 19.54 -28.88 6.89
CA THR A 150 20.78 -28.94 7.68
C THR A 150 21.87 -28.16 6.93
N THR A 151 22.14 -26.93 7.35
CA THR A 151 23.45 -26.29 7.08
C THR A 151 23.94 -25.62 8.36
N LYS A 152 25.18 -25.97 8.70
CA LYS A 152 25.92 -25.62 9.91
C LYS A 152 26.30 -24.14 9.95
N HIS A 153 26.40 -23.62 11.18
CA HIS A 153 27.16 -22.45 11.62
C HIS A 153 26.79 -21.08 11.03
N GLU A 154 25.84 -20.40 11.67
CA GLU A 154 25.88 -18.98 12.03
C GLU A 154 24.81 -18.73 13.11
N ASN A 155 25.07 -17.82 14.05
CA ASN A 155 24.30 -17.64 15.29
C ASN A 155 22.77 -17.63 15.08
N PRO A 156 21.98 -18.34 15.91
CA PRO A 156 20.54 -18.43 15.72
C PRO A 156 19.89 -17.05 15.95
N PRO A 157 19.04 -16.56 15.03
CA PRO A 157 18.10 -15.51 15.38
C PRO A 157 17.18 -16.05 16.49
N LEU A 158 16.88 -15.19 17.48
CA LEU A 158 15.91 -15.50 18.53
C LEU A 158 14.64 -16.10 17.90
N PRO A 159 14.11 -17.21 18.42
CA PRO A 159 12.97 -17.87 17.81
C PRO A 159 11.77 -16.91 17.81
N PRO A 160 11.08 -16.70 16.67
CA PRO A 160 9.79 -16.06 16.71
C PRO A 160 8.86 -16.93 17.54
N PHE A 161 8.20 -16.31 18.53
CA PHE A 161 7.20 -16.93 19.40
C PHE A 161 6.33 -17.94 18.65
N SER A 162 6.46 -19.20 19.05
CA SER A 162 5.65 -20.31 18.58
C SER A 162 4.20 -20.13 19.00
N LYS A 163 3.39 -19.50 18.15
CA LYS A 163 1.93 -19.61 18.17
C LYS A 163 1.45 -20.13 16.81
N GLY A 164 1.36 -21.46 16.73
CA GLY A 164 0.47 -22.26 15.87
C GLY A 164 0.35 -21.90 14.39
N GLY A 165 0.88 -22.74 13.51
CA GLY A 165 0.76 -22.62 12.03
C GLY A 165 -0.68 -22.51 11.49
N ILE A 166 -1.70 -22.87 12.28
CA ILE A 166 -3.13 -22.67 11.93
C ILE A 166 -3.55 -21.19 12.02
N SER A 167 -3.04 -20.43 13.01
CA SER A 167 -3.36 -19.01 13.19
C SER A 167 -2.76 -18.18 12.06
N TYR A 168 -1.48 -18.44 11.74
CA TYR A 168 -0.77 -17.76 10.67
C TYR A 168 -1.42 -17.99 9.29
N LYS A 169 -1.86 -19.23 9.00
CA LYS A 169 -2.56 -19.57 7.77
C LYS A 169 -3.88 -18.79 7.61
N LYS A 170 -4.69 -18.71 8.67
CA LYS A 170 -5.96 -17.95 8.64
C LYS A 170 -5.69 -16.45 8.43
N GLU A 171 -4.78 -15.87 9.20
CA GLU A 171 -4.42 -14.45 9.09
C GLU A 171 -3.87 -14.09 7.70
N TRP A 172 -3.09 -14.97 7.08
CA TRP A 172 -2.59 -14.78 5.72
C TRP A 172 -3.72 -14.80 4.68
N ILE A 173 -4.61 -15.80 4.73
CA ILE A 173 -5.76 -15.92 3.81
C ILE A 173 -6.66 -14.68 3.91
N HIS A 174 -6.96 -14.25 5.14
CA HIS A 174 -7.77 -13.04 5.38
C HIS A 174 -7.06 -11.80 4.84
N SER A 175 -5.76 -11.61 5.14
CA SER A 175 -5.01 -10.46 4.63
C SER A 175 -4.96 -10.38 3.11
N CYS A 176 -4.86 -11.50 2.40
CA CYS A 176 -4.87 -11.53 0.93
C CYS A 176 -6.24 -11.19 0.36
N TYR A 177 -7.32 -11.73 0.95
CA TYR A 177 -8.68 -11.43 0.55
C TYR A 177 -9.03 -9.96 0.81
N ASP A 178 -8.77 -9.47 2.03
CA ASP A 178 -9.11 -8.11 2.45
C ASP A 178 -8.40 -7.06 1.59
N LYS A 179 -7.14 -7.31 1.19
CA LYS A 179 -6.39 -6.41 0.28
C LYS A 179 -7.02 -6.26 -1.11
N LEU A 180 -7.85 -7.22 -1.54
CA LEU A 180 -8.48 -7.23 -2.86
C LEU A 180 -9.96 -6.85 -2.79
N ALA A 181 -10.63 -7.20 -1.69
CA ALA A 181 -12.06 -7.07 -1.50
C ALA A 181 -12.46 -5.80 -0.72
N SER A 182 -11.54 -5.21 0.05
CA SER A 182 -11.83 -4.07 0.92
C SER A 182 -11.20 -2.78 0.42
N ASP A 183 -11.79 -1.66 0.85
CA ASP A 183 -11.26 -0.33 0.64
C ASP A 183 -9.93 -0.13 1.38
N LEU A 184 -8.98 0.51 0.70
CA LEU A 184 -7.65 0.87 1.21
C LEU A 184 -7.52 2.39 1.23
N VAL A 185 -8.38 3.03 2.02
CA VAL A 185 -8.47 4.49 2.12
C VAL A 185 -7.73 4.97 3.38
N PHE A 186 -6.90 6.00 3.20
CA PHE A 186 -6.22 6.69 4.29
C PHE A 186 -6.92 8.01 4.60
N ASP A 187 -7.03 8.33 5.89
CA ASP A 187 -7.48 9.64 6.35
C ASP A 187 -6.39 10.69 6.12
N ASN A 188 -6.63 11.62 5.20
CA ASN A 188 -5.72 12.72 4.84
C ASN A 188 -6.17 14.08 5.39
N GLU A 189 -7.13 14.14 6.32
CA GLU A 189 -7.66 15.41 6.84
C GLU A 189 -6.58 16.30 7.44
N LYS A 190 -5.60 15.71 8.15
CA LYS A 190 -4.45 16.47 8.69
C LYS A 190 -3.63 17.14 7.61
N MET A 191 -3.44 16.47 6.46
CA MET A 191 -2.71 17.03 5.32
C MET A 191 -3.50 18.18 4.71
N LEU A 192 -4.79 17.98 4.44
CA LEU A 192 -5.67 18.99 3.84
C LEU A 192 -5.91 20.20 4.77
N GLY A 193 -5.94 19.96 6.07
CA GLY A 193 -6.05 20.97 7.13
C GLY A 193 -4.84 21.89 7.22
N THR A 194 -3.72 21.55 6.59
CA THR A 194 -2.58 22.49 6.45
C THR A 194 -2.87 23.63 5.45
N GLY A 195 -3.89 23.49 4.62
CA GLY A 195 -4.18 24.35 3.48
C GLY A 195 -3.58 23.84 2.16
N PHE A 196 -2.82 22.76 2.18
CA PHE A 196 -2.36 22.09 0.96
C PHE A 196 -3.55 21.54 0.16
N ARG A 197 -3.44 21.61 -1.17
CA ARG A 197 -4.44 21.12 -2.13
C ARG A 197 -3.72 20.31 -3.20
N PRO A 198 -3.86 18.98 -3.23
CA PRO A 198 -3.31 18.15 -4.30
C PRO A 198 -3.87 18.61 -5.66
N VAL A 199 -3.00 18.81 -6.64
CA VAL A 199 -3.38 19.30 -7.98
C VAL A 199 -3.49 18.14 -8.97
N HIS A 200 -2.63 17.14 -8.82
CA HIS A 200 -2.54 16.02 -9.73
C HIS A 200 -3.52 14.90 -9.34
N SER A 201 -4.17 14.32 -10.34
CA SER A 201 -4.96 13.09 -10.23
C SER A 201 -4.44 12.02 -11.17
N LEU A 202 -4.99 10.81 -11.03
CA LEU A 202 -4.76 9.68 -11.93
C LEU A 202 -4.93 10.10 -13.41
N GLU A 203 -6.02 10.79 -13.74
CA GLU A 203 -6.30 11.29 -15.08
C GLU A 203 -5.22 12.26 -15.55
N THR A 204 -4.85 13.25 -14.72
CA THR A 204 -3.85 14.26 -15.12
C THR A 204 -2.47 13.63 -15.37
N ILE A 205 -2.11 12.57 -14.66
CA ILE A 205 -0.80 11.92 -14.77
C ILE A 205 -0.74 10.97 -15.97
N PHE A 206 -1.79 10.21 -16.21
CA PHE A 206 -1.78 9.19 -17.26
C PHE A 206 -2.35 9.67 -18.60
N LEU A 207 -3.19 10.72 -18.64
CA LEU A 207 -3.79 11.24 -19.88
C LEU A 207 -3.10 12.50 -20.43
N SER A 208 -2.10 13.03 -19.73
CA SER A 208 -1.28 14.15 -20.22
C SER A 208 -0.36 13.78 -21.37
#